data_AF-X1FG70-F1
#
_entry.id   AF-X1FG70-F1
#
_cell.length_a   1.000
_cell.length_b   1.000
_cell.length_c   1.000
_cell.angle_alpha   90.00
_cell.angle_beta   90.00
_cell.angle_gamma   90.00
#
_symmetry.space_group_name_H-M   'P 1'
#
loop_
_entity.id
_entity.type
_entity.pdbx_description
1 polymer ?
#
loop_
_entity_poly.entity_id
_entity_poly.type
_entity_poly.pdbx_seq_one_letter_code
_entity_poly.pdbx_strand_id
1 'polypeptide(L)' 'MNICPHCGCEMDYLEVVKEKVTWDGENWQEDEKAVATIRCPECSDELDTSDLATLGVPTDMITKVGS' A
#
# COMPACT_ATOMS: atom_id res chain seq x y z
N MET A 1 -10.21 7.64 -12.89
CA MET A 1 -10.45 8.71 -11.91
C MET A 1 -9.56 8.38 -10.73
N ASN A 2 -8.80 9.33 -10.21
CA ASN A 2 -7.83 9.13 -9.13
C ASN A 2 -8.48 9.25 -7.74
N ILE A 3 -9.68 8.68 -7.59
CA ILE A 3 -10.42 8.69 -6.33
C ILE A 3 -10.23 7.36 -5.63
N CYS A 4 -9.82 7.39 -4.37
CA CYS A 4 -9.67 6.20 -3.56
C CYS A 4 -11.02 5.50 -3.38
N PRO A 5 -11.11 4.18 -3.62
CA PRO A 5 -12.36 3.44 -3.50
C PRO A 5 -12.86 3.28 -2.05
N HIS A 6 -11.99 3.52 -1.05
CA HIS A 6 -12.32 3.32 0.37
C HIS A 6 -12.78 4.62 1.07
N CYS A 7 -12.03 5.72 0.93
CA CYS A 7 -12.36 7.03 1.55
C CYS A 7 -13.14 7.96 0.61
N GLY A 8 -13.16 7.72 -0.70
CA GLY A 8 -13.69 8.68 -1.69
C GLY A 8 -12.85 9.95 -1.89
N CYS A 9 -11.63 9.97 -1.38
CA CYS A 9 -10.72 11.10 -1.46
C CYS A 9 -9.91 11.10 -2.76
N GLU A 10 -9.60 12.29 -3.28
CA GLU A 10 -8.77 12.46 -4.49
C GLU A 10 -7.29 12.27 -4.14
N MET A 11 -6.59 11.47 -4.94
CA MET A 11 -5.20 11.09 -4.71
C MET A 11 -4.33 11.53 -5.88
N ASP A 12 -3.32 12.36 -5.61
CA ASP A 12 -2.30 12.71 -6.61
C ASP A 12 -1.12 11.72 -6.64
N TYR A 13 -0.97 10.91 -5.60
CA TYR A 13 0.07 9.90 -5.47
C TYR A 13 -0.41 8.73 -4.60
N LEU A 14 0.37 7.64 -4.61
CA LEU A 14 0.13 6.44 -3.81
C LEU A 14 1.32 6.21 -2.88
N GLU A 15 1.07 5.73 -1.67
CA GLU A 15 2.14 5.37 -0.74
C GLU A 15 2.52 3.91 -0.88
N VAL A 16 3.82 3.63 -0.91
CA VAL A 16 4.36 2.28 -0.90
C VAL A 16 5.05 2.04 0.44
N VAL A 17 4.50 1.12 1.23
CA VAL A 17 5.01 0.79 2.57
C VAL A 17 5.64 -0.59 2.53
N LYS A 18 6.98 -0.67 2.64
CA LYS A 18 7.73 -1.95 2.69
C LYS A 18 8.11 -2.34 4.11
N GLU A 19 8.29 -1.38 5.00
CA GLU A 19 8.73 -1.63 6.37
C GLU A 19 7.54 -1.94 7.26
N LYS A 20 7.57 -3.10 7.90
CA LYS A 20 6.62 -3.49 8.94
C LYS A 20 7.40 -3.82 10.20
N VAL A 21 7.00 -3.22 11.32
CA VAL A 21 7.59 -3.50 12.62
C VAL A 21 6.57 -4.26 13.44
N THR A 22 6.99 -5.36 14.05
CA THR A 22 6.14 -6.21 14.89
C THR A 22 6.66 -6.23 16.32
N TRP A 23 5.77 -6.48 17.26
CA TRP A 23 6.09 -6.61 18.68
C TRP A 23 6.07 -8.09 19.08
N ASP A 24 7.18 -8.60 19.58
CA ASP A 24 7.33 -10.00 20.03
C ASP A 24 6.77 -10.26 21.44
N GLY A 25 6.49 -9.20 22.20
CA GLY A 25 6.20 -9.28 23.63
C GLY A 25 7.19 -8.50 24.48
N GLU A 26 8.41 -8.26 23.98
CA GLU A 26 9.48 -7.57 24.71
C GLU A 26 10.21 -6.49 23.89
N ASN A 27 10.36 -6.66 22.57
CA ASN A 27 11.06 -5.73 21.70
C ASN A 27 10.30 -5.48 20.39
N TRP A 28 10.48 -4.29 19.81
CA TRP A 28 10.08 -4.00 18.44
C TRP A 28 11.12 -4.57 17.48
N GLN A 29 10.69 -5.35 16.50
CA GLN A 29 11.55 -5.96 15.50
C GLN A 29 10.98 -5.75 14.11
N GLU A 30 11.87 -5.51 13.15
CA GLU A 30 11.52 -5.44 11.74
C GLU A 30 11.07 -6.82 11.25
N ASP A 31 9.97 -6.86 10.51
CA ASP A 31 9.48 -8.06 9.85
C ASP A 31 10.24 -8.21 8.53
N GLU A 32 11.29 -9.04 8.51
CA GLU A 32 12.08 -9.30 7.30
C GLU A 32 11.26 -9.94 6.16
N LYS A 33 10.04 -10.41 6.45
CA LYS A 33 9.10 -10.96 5.48
C LYS A 33 8.01 -9.96 5.08
N ALA A 34 8.16 -8.70 5.47
CA ALA A 34 7.23 -7.65 5.10
C ALA A 34 7.14 -7.55 3.57
N VAL A 35 5.96 -7.87 3.03
CA VAL A 35 5.63 -7.60 1.64
C VAL A 35 5.27 -6.13 1.57
N ALA A 36 5.78 -5.43 0.55
CA ALA A 36 5.39 -4.04 0.42
C ALA A 36 3.93 -3.95 -0.04
N THR A 37 3.24 -2.99 0.56
CA THR A 37 1.83 -2.71 0.33
C THR A 37 1.69 -1.34 -0.30
N ILE A 38 0.69 -1.15 -1.17
CA ILE A 38 0.28 0.17 -1.65
C ILE A 38 -0.91 0.65 -0.80
N ARG A 39 -0.88 1.91 -0.35
CA ARG A 39 -1.93 2.49 0.49
C ARG A 39 -2.37 3.86 0.00
N CYS A 40 -3.60 4.21 0.35
CA CYS A 40 -4.10 5.57 0.17
C CYS A 40 -3.38 6.52 1.15
N PRO A 41 -2.83 7.67 0.69
CA PRO A 41 -2.13 8.61 1.57
C PRO A 41 -3.03 9.24 2.65
N GLU A 42 -4.33 9.35 2.38
CA GLU A 42 -5.26 10.06 3.27
C GLU A 42 -5.87 9.14 4.33
N CYS A 43 -6.31 7.93 3.95
CA CYS A 43 -6.96 7.00 4.87
C CYS A 43 -6.06 5.86 5.32
N SER A 44 -4.84 5.75 4.77
CA SER A 44 -3.88 4.67 5.02
C SER A 44 -4.42 3.26 4.78
N ASP A 45 -5.54 3.15 4.06
CA ASP A 45 -6.17 1.87 3.74
C ASP A 45 -5.38 1.17 2.63
N GLU A 46 -5.34 -0.15 2.70
CA GLU A 46 -4.60 -0.98 1.76
C GLU A 46 -5.34 -1.01 0.42
N LEU A 47 -4.61 -0.78 -0.66
CA LEU A 47 -5.12 -0.81 -2.02
C LEU A 47 -4.67 -2.11 -2.67
N ASP A 48 -5.64 -3.01 -2.87
CA ASP A 48 -5.41 -4.27 -3.53
C ASP A 48 -5.20 -4.07 -5.03
N THR A 49 -4.72 -5.12 -5.71
CA THR A 49 -4.54 -5.13 -7.18
C THR A 49 -5.80 -4.70 -7.96
N SER A 50 -6.99 -4.99 -7.44
CA SER A 50 -8.27 -4.58 -8.04
C SER A 50 -8.52 -3.07 -7.91
N ASP A 51 -8.19 -2.49 -6.75
CA ASP A 51 -8.30 -1.05 -6.51
C ASP A 51 -7.33 -0.29 -7.41
N LEU A 52 -6.09 -0.77 -7.48
CA LEU A 52 -5.05 -0.19 -8.33
C LEU A 52 -5.41 -0.27 -9.82
N ALA A 53 -6.03 -1.37 -10.27
CA ALA A 53 -6.55 -1.50 -11.63
C ALA A 53 -7.68 -0.48 -11.90
N THR A 54 -8.56 -0.26 -10.93
CA THR A 54 -9.66 0.73 -11.02
C THR A 54 -9.11 2.17 -11.09
N LEU A 55 -8.03 2.44 -10.36
CA LEU A 55 -7.29 3.71 -10.40
C LEU A 55 -6.50 3.91 -11.70
N GLY A 56 -6.33 2.85 -12.52
CA GLY A 56 -5.56 2.90 -13.75
C GLY A 56 -4.05 2.85 -13.53
N VAL A 57 -3.60 2.33 -12.39
CA VAL A 57 -2.17 2.16 -12.08
C VAL A 57 -1.59 1.09 -13.00
N PRO A 58 -0.48 1.36 -13.72
CA PRO A 58 0.15 0.38 -14.58
C PRO A 58 0.62 -0.85 -13.81
N THR A 59 0.31 -2.05 -14.31
CA THR A 59 0.67 -3.32 -13.66
C THR A 59 2.17 -3.51 -13.44
N ASP A 60 3.02 -2.92 -14.29
CA ASP A 60 4.49 -2.93 -14.13
C ASP A 60 4.97 -2.16 -12.88
N MET A 61 4.20 -1.18 -12.41
CA MET A 61 4.47 -0.49 -11.16
C MET A 61 4.00 -1.29 -9.95
N ILE A 62 2.90 -2.02 -10.10
CA ILE A 62 2.33 -2.89 -9.04
C ILE A 62 3.30 -4.05 -8.74
N THR A 63 3.91 -4.66 -9.76
CA THR A 63 4.84 -5.79 -9.60
C THR A 63 6.15 -5.39 -8.91
N LYS A 64 6.60 -4.13 -9.02
CA LYS A 64 7.80 -3.63 -8.32
C LYS A 64 7.62 -3.54 -6.81
N VAL A 65 6.39 -3.41 -6.34
CA VAL A 65 6.09 -3.35 -4.91
C VAL A 65 6.13 -4.75 -4.29
N GLY A 66 5.74 -5.79 -5.04
CA GLY A 66 5.76 -7.18 -4.56
C GLY A 66 7.11 -7.92 -4.64
N SER A 67 8.24 -7.23 -4.88
CA SER A 67 9.59 -7.86 -5.04
C SER A 67 10.58 -7.56 -3.91
#